data_AF-A0A1T1ZX85-F1
#
_entry.id   AF-A0A1T1ZX85-F1
#
_cell.length_a   1.000
_cell.length_b   1.000
_cell.length_c   1.000
_cell.angle_alpha   90.00
_cell.angle_beta   90.00
_cell.angle_gamma   90.00
#
_symmetry.space_group_name_H-M   'P 1'
#
loop_
_entity.id
_entity.type
_entity.pdbx_description
1 polymer ?
#
loop_
_entity_poly.entity_id
_entity_poly.type
_entity_poly.pdbx_seq_one_letter_code
_entity_poly.pdbx_strand_id
1 'polypeptide(L)'
;MSSTAIIDLSAIPEAQREAVAALLREHEELKGERVSLKEIIKRLEHLVAELNQAVHGKRSEKLSEDDRQLAFEDLEIAVAEAEEKQETQAPSESRPRRAARRNRGNLPKDLPRIERVIEP
;
A
#
# COMPACT_ATOMS: atom_id res chain seq x y z
N MET A 1 -19.10 28.21 13.45
CA MET A 1 -19.60 29.59 13.54
C MET A 1 -18.50 30.46 14.16
N SER A 2 -17.41 30.73 13.43
CA SER A 2 -16.42 31.70 13.92
C SER A 2 -16.99 33.08 13.65
N SER A 3 -17.39 33.76 14.72
CA SER A 3 -17.78 35.16 14.70
C SER A 3 -16.63 35.96 14.12
N THR A 4 -16.73 36.36 12.85
CA THR A 4 -15.94 37.47 12.32
C THR A 4 -16.47 38.68 13.06
N ALA A 5 -15.87 39.00 14.21
CA ALA A 5 -15.99 40.34 14.75
C ALA A 5 -15.45 41.25 13.64
N ILE A 6 -16.36 41.93 12.95
CA ILE A 6 -16.01 42.91 11.94
C ILE A 6 -15.33 44.01 12.73
N ILE A 7 -13.99 44.00 12.74
CA ILE A 7 -13.21 45.00 13.44
C ILE A 7 -13.44 46.31 12.69
N ASP A 8 -14.19 47.21 13.31
CA ASP A 8 -14.40 48.55 12.78
C ASP A 8 -13.09 49.32 12.85
N LEU A 9 -12.42 49.43 11.70
CA LEU A 9 -11.15 50.14 11.57
C LEU A 9 -11.29 51.64 11.89
N SER A 10 -12.50 52.21 11.83
CA SER A 10 -12.74 53.62 12.15
C SER A 10 -12.64 53.90 13.65
N ALA A 11 -12.86 52.90 14.50
CA ALA A 11 -12.72 52.99 15.96
C ALA A 11 -11.25 52.97 16.43
N ILE A 12 -10.31 52.67 15.53
CA ILE A 12 -8.86 52.65 15.79
C ILE A 12 -8.28 54.02 15.45
N PRO A 13 -7.31 54.56 16.23
CA PRO A 13 -6.72 55.84 15.89
C PRO A 13 -5.98 55.76 14.54
N GLU A 14 -6.04 56.84 13.76
CA GLU A 14 -5.62 56.85 12.36
C GLU A 14 -4.18 56.38 12.14
N ALA A 15 -3.28 56.74 13.05
CA ALA A 15 -1.88 56.35 13.02
C ALA A 15 -1.66 54.83 13.06
N GLN A 16 -2.62 54.03 13.56
CA GLN A 16 -2.49 52.57 13.64
C GLN A 16 -3.40 51.81 12.67
N ARG A 17 -4.33 52.47 11.98
CA ARG A 17 -5.31 51.80 11.09
C ARG A 17 -4.63 50.99 9.99
N GLU A 18 -3.59 51.54 9.37
CA GLU A 18 -2.87 50.88 8.29
C GLU A 18 -2.14 49.61 8.77
N ALA A 19 -1.51 49.68 9.95
CA ALA A 19 -0.84 48.53 10.57
C ALA A 19 -1.84 47.41 10.92
N VAL A 20 -3.00 47.76 11.47
CA VAL A 20 -4.06 46.77 11.77
C VAL A 20 -4.64 46.18 10.49
N ALA A 21 -4.86 46.99 9.45
CA ALA A 21 -5.32 46.48 8.15
C ALA A 21 -4.30 45.54 7.48
N ALA A 22 -3.00 45.80 7.64
CA ALA A 22 -1.94 44.89 7.19
C ALA A 22 -1.99 43.55 7.93
N LEU A 23 -2.07 43.58 9.27
CA LEU A 23 -2.17 42.36 10.09
C LEU A 23 -3.41 41.53 9.78
N LEU A 24 -4.55 42.15 9.49
CA LEU A 24 -5.77 41.43 9.12
C LEU A 24 -5.64 40.72 7.77
N ARG A 25 -4.95 41.34 6.80
CA ARG A 25 -4.66 40.69 5.51
C ARG A 25 -3.75 39.49 5.68
N GLU A 26 -2.67 39.64 6.43
CA GLU A 26 -1.75 38.55 6.74
C GLU A 26 -2.45 37.41 7.50
N HIS A 27 -3.33 37.75 8.45
CA HIS A 27 -4.11 36.74 9.18
C HIS A 27 -5.03 35.93 8.26
N GLU A 28 -5.75 36.58 7.32
CA GLU A 28 -6.60 35.86 6.38
C GLU A 28 -5.79 35.02 5.38
N GLU A 29 -4.62 35.48 4.96
CA GLU A 29 -3.68 34.70 4.14
C GLU A 29 -3.22 33.44 4.87
N LEU A 30 -2.68 33.59 6.09
CA LEU A 30 -2.25 32.47 6.94
C LEU A 30 -3.39 31.49 7.25
N LYS A 31 -4.61 31.99 7.40
CA LYS A 31 -5.80 31.17 7.61
C LYS A 31 -6.14 30.36 6.36
N GLY A 32 -6.03 30.97 5.18
CA GLY A 32 -6.16 30.27 3.89
C GLY A 32 -5.13 29.15 3.74
N GLU A 33 -3.85 29.45 3.99
CA GLU A 33 -2.78 28.46 3.98
C GLU A 33 -3.03 27.33 4.97
N ARG A 34 -3.46 27.66 6.20
CA ARG A 34 -3.79 26.66 7.23
C ARG A 34 -4.90 25.72 6.77
N VAL A 35 -5.92 26.22 6.07
CA VAL A 35 -6.99 25.37 5.54
C VAL A 35 -6.42 24.41 4.48
N SER A 36 -5.63 24.93 3.54
CA SER A 36 -4.99 24.11 2.50
C SER A 36 -4.08 23.03 3.09
N LEU A 37 -3.24 23.38 4.08
CA LEU A 37 -2.37 22.43 4.76
C LEU A 37 -3.16 21.35 5.50
N LYS A 38 -4.28 21.69 6.14
CA LYS A 38 -5.16 20.71 6.79
C LYS A 38 -5.76 19.72 5.80
N GLU A 39 -6.13 20.16 4.61
CA GLU A 39 -6.63 19.28 3.55
C GLU A 39 -5.54 18.32 3.05
N ILE A 40 -4.32 18.82 2.86
CA ILE A 40 -3.15 18.00 2.49
C ILE A 40 -2.86 16.96 3.58
N ILE A 41 -2.82 17.36 4.84
CA ILE A 41 -2.58 16.46 5.98
C ILE A 41 -3.64 15.36 6.00
N LYS A 42 -4.93 15.71 5.89
CA LYS A 42 -6.03 14.72 5.88
C LYS A 42 -5.88 13.72 4.74
N ARG A 43 -5.47 14.18 3.55
CA ARG A 43 -5.21 13.29 2.40
C ARG A 43 -4.02 12.37 2.67
N LEU A 44 -2.94 12.88 3.25
CA LEU A 44 -1.75 12.10 3.59
C LEU A 44 -2.05 11.06 4.66
N GLU A 45 -2.78 11.43 5.72
CA GLU A 45 -3.22 10.51 6.77
C GLU A 45 -4.05 9.35 6.20
N HIS A 46 -4.98 9.66 5.28
CA HIS A 46 -5.75 8.64 4.58
C HIS A 46 -4.85 7.71 3.75
N LEU A 47 -3.92 8.25 2.96
CA LEU A 47 -3.00 7.46 2.14
C LEU A 47 -2.08 6.57 2.99
N VAL A 48 -1.61 7.07 4.14
CA VAL A 48 -0.82 6.30 5.10
C VAL A 48 -1.65 5.18 5.72
N ALA A 49 -2.93 5.44 6.06
CA ALA A 49 -3.83 4.41 6.55
C ALA A 49 -4.08 3.33 5.48
N GLU A 50 -4.30 3.70 4.22
CA GLU A 50 -4.44 2.76 3.11
C GLU A 50 -3.15 1.94 2.88
N LEU A 51 -1.98 2.58 2.93
CA LEU A 51 -0.70 1.90 2.82
C LEU A 51 -0.51 0.90 3.97
N ASN A 52 -0.78 1.31 5.21
CA ASN A 52 -0.71 0.42 6.37
C ASN A 52 -1.69 -0.74 6.22
N GLN A 53 -2.89 -0.52 5.71
CA GLN A 53 -3.84 -1.59 5.42
C GLN A 53 -3.40 -2.47 4.24
N ALA A 54 -2.68 -1.94 3.25
CA ALA A 54 -2.17 -2.74 2.15
C ALA A 54 -0.99 -3.63 2.58
N VAL A 55 -0.11 -3.09 3.44
CA VAL A 55 1.06 -3.81 3.98
C VAL A 55 0.66 -4.75 5.11
N HIS A 56 -0.28 -4.35 5.96
CA HIS A 56 -0.64 -5.03 7.22
C HIS A 56 -2.12 -5.44 7.34
N GLY A 57 -2.96 -5.24 6.32
CA GLY A 57 -4.40 -5.51 6.39
C GLY A 57 -4.76 -6.99 6.29
N LYS A 58 -6.00 -7.33 5.91
CA LYS A 58 -6.60 -8.68 6.05
C LYS A 58 -5.79 -9.91 5.59
N ARG A 59 -4.87 -9.78 4.61
CA ARG A 59 -3.95 -10.88 4.21
C ARG A 59 -2.67 -10.97 5.07
N SER A 60 -2.41 -9.92 5.84
CA SER A 60 -1.33 -9.72 6.81
C SER A 60 -1.88 -9.58 8.25
N GLU A 61 -3.16 -9.85 8.49
CA GLU A 61 -3.59 -10.21 9.85
C GLU A 61 -2.71 -11.39 10.24
N LYS A 62 -1.79 -11.15 11.19
CA LYS A 62 -1.09 -12.23 11.84
C LYS A 62 -2.20 -13.08 12.43
N LEU A 63 -2.45 -14.26 11.84
CA LEU A 63 -3.31 -15.27 12.42
C LEU A 63 -2.98 -15.32 13.93
N SER A 64 -4.01 -15.32 14.78
CA SER A 64 -3.80 -15.59 16.21
C SER A 64 -3.03 -16.91 16.34
N GLU A 65 -2.37 -17.17 17.47
CA GLU A 65 -1.62 -18.42 17.60
C GLU A 65 -2.51 -19.64 17.30
N ASP A 66 -3.76 -19.59 17.74
CA ASP A 66 -4.79 -20.61 17.49
C ASP A 66 -5.20 -20.68 16.01
N ASP A 67 -5.49 -19.54 15.35
CA ASP A 67 -5.88 -19.54 13.93
C ASP A 67 -4.71 -19.98 13.02
N ARG A 68 -3.47 -19.70 13.45
CA ARG A 68 -2.26 -20.08 12.72
C ARG A 68 -2.01 -21.57 12.84
N GLN A 69 -2.20 -22.11 14.05
CA GLN A 69 -2.11 -23.53 14.31
C GLN A 69 -3.13 -24.30 13.48
N LEU A 70 -4.38 -23.83 13.46
CA LEU A 70 -5.44 -24.40 12.62
C LEU A 70 -5.08 -24.36 11.12
N ALA A 71 -4.55 -23.23 10.63
CA ALA A 71 -4.12 -23.13 9.24
C ALA A 71 -2.95 -24.09 8.88
N PHE A 72 -2.06 -24.40 9.82
CA PHE A 72 -1.02 -25.40 9.61
C PHE A 72 -1.59 -26.82 9.56
N GLU A 73 -2.53 -27.14 10.44
CA GLU A 73 -3.24 -28.43 10.42
C GLU A 73 -3.97 -28.64 9.09
N ASP A 74 -4.69 -27.63 8.60
CA ASP A 74 -5.37 -27.68 7.30
C ASP A 74 -4.38 -27.88 6.13
N LEU A 75 -3.21 -27.24 6.19
CA LEU A 75 -2.16 -27.40 5.19
C LEU A 75 -1.54 -28.80 5.23
N GLU A 76 -1.28 -29.35 6.41
CA GLU A 76 -0.77 -30.71 6.59
C GLU A 76 -1.75 -31.74 6.00
N ILE A 77 -3.05 -31.58 6.25
CA ILE A 77 -4.10 -32.41 5.65
C ILE A 77 -4.08 -32.29 4.12
N ALA A 78 -4.04 -31.07 3.58
CA ALA A 78 -4.02 -30.86 2.14
C ALA A 78 -2.78 -31.47 1.46
N VAL A 79 -1.62 -31.42 2.11
CA VAL A 79 -0.39 -32.07 1.64
C VAL A 79 -0.52 -33.59 1.67
N ALA A 80 -0.97 -34.17 2.80
CA ALA A 80 -1.17 -35.60 2.91
C ALA A 80 -2.16 -36.12 1.87
N GLU A 81 -3.27 -35.42 1.63
CA GLU A 81 -4.20 -35.75 0.56
C GLU A 81 -3.56 -35.66 -0.83
N ALA A 82 -2.71 -34.67 -1.07
CA ALA A 82 -2.03 -34.51 -2.35
C ALA A 82 -0.97 -35.59 -2.59
N GLU A 83 -0.30 -36.06 -1.53
CA GLU A 83 0.63 -37.18 -1.55
C GLU A 83 -0.11 -38.50 -1.75
N GLU A 84 -1.19 -38.78 -1.01
CA GLU A 84 -2.02 -39.97 -1.19
C GLU A 84 -2.59 -40.05 -2.61
N LYS A 85 -3.07 -38.92 -3.16
CA LYS A 85 -3.52 -38.81 -4.56
C LYS A 85 -2.39 -39.08 -5.57
N GLN A 86 -1.16 -38.73 -5.23
CA GLN A 86 0.01 -39.03 -6.06
C GLN A 86 0.42 -40.51 -5.96
N GLU A 87 0.32 -41.12 -4.78
CA GLU A 87 0.66 -42.54 -4.55
C GLU A 87 -0.38 -43.49 -5.16
N THR A 88 -1.67 -43.16 -5.05
CA THR A 88 -2.75 -43.94 -5.68
C THR A 88 -2.84 -43.71 -7.18
N GLN A 89 -2.30 -42.61 -7.70
CA GLN A 89 -2.03 -42.50 -9.13
C GLN A 89 -0.85 -43.42 -9.46
N ALA A 90 -1.13 -44.49 -10.21
CA ALA A 90 -0.08 -45.27 -10.86
C ALA A 90 0.91 -44.31 -11.53
N PRO A 91 2.24 -44.57 -11.53
CA PRO A 91 3.21 -43.69 -12.15
C PRO A 91 2.86 -43.58 -13.63
N SER A 92 2.06 -42.58 -13.97
CA SER A 92 1.74 -42.30 -15.35
C SER A 92 3.06 -41.90 -15.96
N GLU A 93 3.46 -42.58 -17.04
CA GLU A 93 4.60 -42.17 -17.87
C GLU A 93 4.61 -40.66 -17.92
N SER A 94 5.66 -40.06 -17.34
CA SER A 94 5.70 -38.64 -17.04
C SER A 94 5.28 -37.88 -18.28
N ARG A 95 4.03 -37.40 -18.32
CA ARG A 95 3.53 -36.72 -19.50
C ARG A 95 4.44 -35.52 -19.66
N PRO A 96 5.14 -35.35 -20.80
CA PRO A 96 6.18 -34.35 -20.92
C PRO A 96 5.58 -33.02 -20.49
N ARG A 97 6.10 -32.45 -19.40
CA ARG A 97 5.62 -31.20 -18.85
C ARG A 97 5.62 -30.21 -20.00
N ARG A 98 4.44 -29.70 -20.37
CA ARG A 98 4.31 -28.72 -21.45
C ARG A 98 5.30 -27.60 -21.15
N ALA A 99 6.28 -27.42 -22.03
CA ALA A 99 7.28 -26.37 -21.87
C ALA A 99 6.54 -25.06 -21.60
N ALA A 100 6.82 -24.45 -20.45
CA ALA A 100 6.19 -23.20 -20.07
C ALA A 100 6.42 -22.22 -21.23
N ARG A 101 5.34 -21.72 -21.84
CA ARG A 101 5.40 -20.72 -22.92
C ARG A 101 5.82 -19.37 -22.31
N ARG A 102 7.07 -19.29 -21.87
CA ARG A 102 7.69 -18.08 -21.35
C ARG A 102 8.08 -17.24 -22.57
N ASN A 103 7.53 -16.04 -22.66
CA ASN A 103 7.85 -15.10 -23.73
C ASN A 103 9.23 -14.49 -23.44
N ARG A 104 10.30 -15.28 -23.54
CA ARG A 104 11.67 -14.87 -23.18
C ARG A 104 12.42 -14.16 -24.31
N GLY A 105 11.76 -13.90 -25.44
CA GLY A 105 12.45 -13.44 -26.64
C GLY A 105 13.55 -14.41 -27.07
N ASN A 106 14.25 -14.11 -28.16
CA ASN A 106 15.42 -14.88 -28.54
C ASN A 106 16.64 -14.24 -27.87
N LEU A 107 17.46 -15.03 -27.16
CA LEU A 107 18.71 -14.52 -26.57
C LEU A 107 19.66 -14.10 -27.73
N PRO A 108 20.11 -12.83 -27.78
CA PRO A 108 21.08 -12.35 -28.77
C PRO A 108 22.30 -13.27 -28.95
N LYS A 109 22.87 -13.30 -30.16
CA LYS A 109 24.00 -14.18 -30.51
C LYS A 109 25.26 -13.93 -29.68
N ASP A 110 25.43 -12.68 -29.23
CA ASP A 110 26.65 -12.24 -28.54
C ASP A 110 26.65 -12.54 -27.03
N LEU A 111 25.53 -13.08 -26.51
CA LEU A 111 25.41 -13.45 -25.10
C LEU A 111 25.77 -14.92 -24.87
N PRO A 112 26.47 -15.24 -23.77
CA PRO A 112 26.86 -16.60 -23.44
C PRO A 112 25.64 -17.49 -23.18
N ARG A 113 25.67 -18.72 -23.71
CA ARG A 113 24.64 -19.74 -23.52
C ARG A 113 25.18 -20.80 -22.56
N ILE A 114 24.47 -21.03 -21.45
CA ILE A 114 24.85 -22.02 -20.44
C ILE A 114 23.74 -23.08 -20.41
N GLU A 115 24.09 -24.31 -20.77
CA GLU A 115 23.22 -25.48 -20.62
C GLU A 115 23.67 -26.27 -19.37
N ARG A 116 22.73 -26.54 -18.47
CA ARG A 116 22.97 -27.35 -17.27
C ARG A 116 22.02 -28.54 -17.29
N VAL A 117 22.57 -29.73 -17.46
CA VAL A 117 21.83 -30.98 -17.34
C VAL A 117 21.63 -31.25 -15.84
N ILE A 118 20.39 -31.57 -15.46
CA ILE A 118 20.04 -31.99 -14.11
C ILE A 118 19.73 -33.48 -14.21
N GLU A 119 20.46 -34.29 -13.45
CA GLU A 119 20.18 -35.72 -13.33
C GLU A 119 18.93 -35.94 -12.44
N PRO A 120 18.13 -36.98 -12.72
CA PRO A 120 16.85 -37.24 -12.06
C PRO A 120 16.98 -37.57 -10.57
#